data_AF-A0A6I9Y930-F1
#
_entry.id   AF-A0A6I9Y930-F1
#
_cell.length_a   1.000
_cell.length_b   1.000
_cell.length_c   1.000
_cell.angle_alpha   90.00
_cell.angle_beta   90.00
_cell.angle_gamma   90.00
#
_symmetry.space_group_name_H-M   'P 1'
#
loop_
_entity.id
_entity.type
_entity.pdbx_description
1 polymer ?
#
loop_
_entity_poly.entity_id
_entity_poly.type
_entity_poly.pdbx_seq_one_letter_code
_entity_poly.pdbx_strand_id
1 'polypeptide(L)'
;MGERKGVNKYYPPDFDPAKHGSLNKYRNSHPLRERARKLSQGILIIRFEMPYNIWCDGCQNHIGMGVRYNAEKKKVGNYYTTPIFRFRMKCHLCPN
;
A
#
# COMPACT_ATOMS: atom_id res chain seq x y z
N MET A 1 -1.64 23.32 -1.56
CA MET A 1 -1.69 22.01 -2.24
C MET A 1 -1.90 22.28 -3.72
N GLY A 2 -1.14 21.63 -4.61
CA GLY A 2 -1.36 21.76 -6.06
C GLY A 2 -2.66 21.09 -6.50
N GLU A 3 -3.22 21.54 -7.62
CA GLU A 3 -4.43 20.96 -8.19
C GLU A 3 -4.27 19.46 -8.50
N ARG A 4 -5.33 18.68 -8.27
CA ARG A 4 -5.35 17.22 -8.50
C ARG A 4 -5.03 16.85 -9.95
N LYS A 5 -5.38 17.72 -10.90
CA LYS A 5 -5.14 17.55 -12.35
C LYS A 5 -4.24 18.66 -12.90
N GLY A 6 -3.28 19.16 -12.11
CA GLY A 6 -2.32 20.14 -12.61
C GLY A 6 -1.60 19.63 -13.86
N VAL A 7 -1.80 20.34 -14.98
CA VAL A 7 -1.20 19.99 -16.28
C VAL A 7 0.29 20.24 -16.30
N ASN A 8 0.73 21.31 -15.64
CA ASN A 8 2.13 21.72 -15.58
C ASN A 8 2.72 21.40 -14.21
N LYS A 9 3.90 20.77 -14.22
CA LYS A 9 4.71 20.52 -13.02
C LYS A 9 6.01 21.28 -13.18
N TYR A 10 6.50 21.88 -12.10
CA TYR A 10 7.83 22.49 -12.10
C TYR A 10 8.92 21.41 -12.21
N TYR A 11 9.72 21.51 -13.26
CA TYR A 11 10.94 20.73 -13.46
C TYR A 11 12.14 21.64 -13.12
N PRO A 12 13.03 21.22 -12.21
CA PRO A 12 14.22 22.01 -11.90
C PRO A 12 15.15 22.09 -13.13
N PRO A 13 15.96 23.14 -13.27
CA PRO A 13 16.80 23.37 -14.44
C PRO A 13 17.82 22.23 -14.69
N ASP A 14 18.24 21.53 -13.63
CA ASP A 14 19.16 20.40 -13.73
C ASP A 14 18.48 19.07 -14.11
N PHE A 15 17.15 19.04 -14.24
CA PHE A 15 16.41 17.81 -14.54
C PHE A 15 16.43 17.49 -16.04
N ASP A 16 17.22 16.49 -16.40
CA ASP A 16 17.19 15.82 -17.69
C ASP A 16 16.24 14.59 -17.68
N PRO A 17 15.15 14.58 -18.48
CA PRO A 17 14.22 13.45 -18.57
C PRO A 17 14.88 12.13 -18.99
N ALA A 18 15.93 12.17 -19.83
CA ALA A 18 16.59 10.97 -20.32
C ALA A 18 17.46 10.30 -19.24
N LYS A 19 18.06 11.10 -18.36
CA LYS A 19 18.95 10.61 -17.27
C LYS A 19 18.18 10.26 -16.01
N HIS A 20 17.23 11.12 -15.61
CA HIS A 20 16.54 10.99 -14.32
C HIS A 20 15.21 10.23 -14.43
N GLY A 21 14.64 10.10 -15.63
CA GLY A 21 13.39 9.40 -15.89
C GLY A 21 12.18 10.15 -15.33
N SER A 22 11.91 10.01 -14.03
CA SER A 22 10.77 10.67 -13.38
C SER A 22 11.20 11.68 -12.33
N LEU A 23 10.41 12.74 -12.17
CA LEU A 23 10.62 13.75 -11.12
C LEU A 23 10.64 13.13 -9.70
N ASN A 24 9.91 12.04 -9.50
CA ASN A 24 9.91 11.30 -8.24
C ASN A 24 11.29 10.66 -7.97
N LYS A 25 11.90 10.04 -8.99
CA LYS A 25 13.23 9.45 -8.92
C LYS A 25 14.30 10.52 -8.73
N TYR A 26 14.19 11.67 -9.41
CA TYR A 26 15.05 12.84 -9.20
C TYR A 26 15.02 13.33 -7.74
N ARG A 27 13.84 13.30 -7.11
CA ARG A 27 13.65 13.71 -5.70
C ARG A 27 13.83 12.57 -4.70
N ASN A 28 14.39 11.42 -5.12
CA ASN A 28 14.55 10.22 -4.28
C ASN A 28 13.26 9.82 -3.53
N SER A 29 12.10 10.01 -4.17
CA SER A 29 10.78 9.78 -3.60
C SER A 29 10.08 8.64 -4.31
N HIS A 30 9.41 7.77 -3.54
CA HIS A 30 8.60 6.69 -4.11
C HIS A 30 7.20 7.21 -4.49
N PRO A 31 6.62 6.84 -5.66
CA PRO A 31 5.27 7.27 -6.05
C PRO A 31 4.19 6.95 -5.02
N LEU A 32 4.31 5.79 -4.36
CA LEU A 32 3.37 5.34 -3.31
C LEU A 32 3.71 5.89 -1.91
N ARG A 33 4.77 6.70 -1.77
CA ARG A 33 5.22 7.36 -0.53
C ARG A 33 5.21 6.40 0.68
N GLU A 34 4.56 6.79 1.78
CA GLU A 34 4.49 6.05 3.04
C GLU A 34 3.90 4.64 2.90
N ARG A 35 3.03 4.39 1.91
CA ARG A 35 2.47 3.04 1.69
C ARG A 35 3.52 2.03 1.24
N ALA A 36 4.60 2.52 0.63
CA ALA A 36 5.74 1.73 0.19
C ALA A 36 6.89 1.71 1.21
N ARG A 37 6.68 2.16 2.45
CA ARG A 37 7.74 2.16 3.49
C ARG A 37 8.37 0.78 3.72
N LYS A 38 7.58 -0.30 3.54
CA LYS A 38 8.02 -1.70 3.70
C LYS A 38 8.24 -2.42 2.35
N LEU A 39 8.43 -1.68 1.26
CA LEU A 39 8.57 -2.28 -0.07
C LEU A 39 9.83 -3.15 -0.19
N SER A 40 10.90 -2.81 0.53
CA SER A 40 12.11 -3.64 0.64
C SER A 40 11.83 -5.04 1.20
N GLN A 41 10.76 -5.20 1.99
CA GLN A 41 10.31 -6.48 2.56
C GLN A 41 9.24 -7.16 1.67
N GLY A 42 8.92 -6.58 0.50
CA GLY A 42 7.85 -7.03 -0.38
C GLY A 42 6.44 -6.76 0.17
N ILE A 43 6.31 -5.84 1.12
CA ILE A 43 5.04 -5.51 1.79
C ILE A 43 4.55 -4.15 1.30
N LEU A 44 3.32 -4.12 0.81
CA LEU A 44 2.62 -2.88 0.44
C LEU A 44 1.43 -2.64 1.36
N ILE A 45 1.33 -1.44 1.93
CA ILE A 45 0.19 -1.07 2.77
C ILE A 45 -0.95 -0.61 1.86
N ILE A 46 -2.09 -1.32 1.92
CA ILE A 46 -3.28 -1.05 1.12
C ILE A 46 -4.51 -0.86 2.02
N ARG A 47 -5.56 -0.22 1.47
CA ARG A 47 -6.88 -0.20 2.11
C ARG A 47 -7.66 -1.41 1.62
N PHE A 48 -8.06 -2.28 2.54
CA PHE A 48 -8.71 -3.56 2.24
C PHE A 48 -10.03 -3.64 3.01
N GLU A 49 -11.07 -4.17 2.36
CA GLU A 49 -12.38 -4.42 2.95
C GLU A 49 -12.51 -5.91 3.25
N MET A 50 -12.99 -6.25 4.44
CA MET A 50 -13.18 -7.65 4.82
C MET A 50 -14.25 -8.31 3.95
N PRO A 51 -13.92 -9.38 3.19
CA PRO A 51 -14.88 -10.01 2.30
C PRO A 51 -15.87 -10.93 3.01
N TYR A 52 -15.57 -11.35 4.25
CA TYR A 52 -16.41 -12.24 5.04
C TYR A 52 -16.37 -11.85 6.52
N ASN A 53 -17.39 -12.27 7.25
CA ASN A 53 -17.48 -12.11 8.70
C ASN A 53 -16.43 -12.98 9.39
N ILE A 54 -15.68 -12.40 10.32
CA ILE A 54 -14.68 -13.12 11.12
C ILE A 54 -14.85 -12.81 12.60
N TRP A 55 -14.42 -13.74 13.45
CA TRP A 55 -14.31 -13.52 14.88
C TRP A 55 -12.83 -13.39 15.25
N CYS A 56 -12.50 -12.35 16.01
CA CYS A 56 -11.14 -12.16 16.50
C CYS A 56 -10.89 -13.06 17.71
N ASP A 57 -9.89 -13.94 17.64
CA ASP A 57 -9.54 -14.84 18.75
C ASP A 57 -9.10 -14.10 20.02
N GLY A 58 -8.44 -12.94 19.88
CA GLY A 58 -7.91 -12.20 21.03
C GLY A 58 -8.96 -11.43 21.84
N CYS A 59 -9.97 -10.85 21.20
CA CYS A 59 -11.02 -10.06 21.89
C CYS A 59 -12.43 -10.62 21.75
N GLN A 60 -12.57 -11.78 21.08
CA GLN A 60 -13.83 -12.46 20.81
C GLN A 60 -14.92 -11.56 20.22
N ASN A 61 -14.53 -10.48 19.54
CA ASN A 61 -15.46 -9.57 18.89
C ASN A 61 -15.66 -9.96 17.42
N HIS A 62 -16.89 -9.75 16.96
CA HIS A 62 -17.26 -9.95 15.57
C HIS A 62 -16.80 -8.77 14.70
N ILE A 63 -16.10 -9.08 13.61
CA ILE A 63 -15.76 -8.14 12.54
C ILE A 63 -16.66 -8.46 11.37
N GLY A 64 -17.55 -7.51 11.06
CA GLY A 64 -18.46 -7.63 9.93
C GLY A 64 -17.75 -7.58 8.58
N MET A 65 -18.39 -8.16 7.59
CA MET A 65 -18.09 -7.96 6.17
C MET A 65 -18.14 -6.46 5.83
N GLY A 66 -17.21 -5.99 5.01
CA GLY A 66 -17.11 -4.60 4.56
C GLY A 66 -16.33 -3.67 5.49
N VAL A 67 -15.87 -4.14 6.66
CA VAL A 67 -15.03 -3.32 7.55
C VAL A 67 -13.69 -3.03 6.88
N ARG A 68 -13.27 -1.75 6.93
CA ARG A 68 -12.08 -1.22 6.23
C ARG A 68 -10.84 -1.23 7.10
N TYR A 69 -9.79 -1.89 6.64
CA TYR A 69 -8.48 -1.96 7.30
C TYR A 69 -7.37 -1.36 6.45
N ASN A 70 -6.35 -0.83 7.12
CA ASN A 70 -5.02 -0.66 6.52
C ASN A 70 -4.29 -2.01 6.63
N ALA A 71 -4.27 -2.77 5.54
CA ALA A 71 -3.72 -4.12 5.50
C ALA A 71 -2.33 -4.15 4.85
N GLU A 72 -1.47 -5.01 5.36
CA GLU A 72 -0.17 -5.34 4.78
C GLU A 72 -0.36 -6.43 3.74
N LYS A 73 -0.25 -6.08 2.45
CA LYS A 73 -0.26 -7.02 1.33
C LYS A 73 1.15 -7.54 1.08
N LYS A 74 1.33 -8.86 1.16
CA LYS A 74 2.59 -9.56 0.82
C LYS A 74 2.32 -10.67 -0.18
N LYS A 75 3.18 -10.81 -1.20
CA LYS A 75 3.18 -11.99 -2.08
C LYS A 75 3.90 -13.14 -1.36
N VAL A 76 3.24 -14.28 -1.21
CA VAL A 76 3.79 -15.45 -0.50
C VAL A 76 4.26 -16.55 -1.44
N GLY A 77 3.62 -16.69 -2.59
CA GLY A 77 3.97 -17.68 -3.59
C GLY A 77 3.18 -17.49 -4.89
N ASN A 78 3.18 -18.52 -5.73
CA ASN A 78 2.34 -18.60 -6.91
C ASN A 78 1.62 -19.96 -6.92
N TYR A 79 0.38 -19.97 -7.41
CA TYR A 79 -0.30 -21.17 -7.87
C TYR A 79 -0.20 -21.20 -9.40
N TYR A 80 0.65 -22.09 -9.92
CA TYR A 80 1.12 -22.04 -11.32
C TYR A 80 1.64 -20.63 -11.69
N THR A 81 0.95 -19.92 -12.58
CA THR A 81 1.29 -18.53 -12.99
C THR A 81 0.63 -17.46 -12.13
N THR A 82 -0.37 -17.80 -11.32
CA THR A 82 -1.17 -16.83 -10.54
C THR A 82 -0.52 -16.54 -9.19
N PRO A 83 -0.21 -15.28 -8.84
CA PRO A 83 0.38 -14.95 -7.55
C PRO A 83 -0.61 -15.10 -6.39
N ILE A 84 -0.16 -15.75 -5.31
CA ILE A 84 -0.91 -15.84 -4.06
C ILE A 84 -0.47 -14.70 -3.13
N PHE A 85 -1.45 -13.96 -2.62
CA PHE A 85 -1.24 -12.86 -1.68
C PHE A 85 -1.73 -13.23 -0.28
N ARG A 86 -0.98 -12.79 0.72
CA ARG A 86 -1.36 -12.80 2.12
C ARG A 86 -1.59 -11.38 2.58
N PHE A 87 -2.67 -11.17 3.32
CA PHE A 87 -3.02 -9.90 3.94
C PHE A 87 -2.91 -10.05 5.45
N ARG A 88 -2.22 -9.12 6.10
CA ARG A 88 -2.21 -9.00 7.56
C ARG A 88 -2.90 -7.69 7.93
N MET A 89 -3.90 -7.76 8.78
CA MET A 89 -4.53 -6.60 9.40
C MET A 89 -4.48 -6.71 10.92
N LYS A 90 -4.49 -5.57 11.59
CA LYS A 90 -4.62 -5.50 13.05
C LYS A 90 -6.09 -5.38 13.42
N CYS A 91 -6.48 -6.00 14.53
CA CYS A 91 -7.82 -5.81 15.06
C CYS A 91 -8.00 -4.34 15.51
N HIS A 92 -9.22 -3.82 15.41
CA HIS A 92 -9.53 -2.46 15.86
C HIS A 92 -9.59 -2.35 17.39
N LEU A 93 -9.90 -3.46 18.07
CA LEU A 93 -10.22 -3.49 19.50
C LEU A 93 -9.08 -4.06 20.35
N CYS A 94 -8.17 -4.83 19.77
CA CYS A 94 -7.05 -5.41 20.50
C CYS A 94 -5.70 -5.20 19.79
N PRO A 95 -4.60 -5.08 20.54
CA PRO A 95 -3.26 -4.99 19.99
C PRO A 95 -2.74 -6.38 19.60
N ASN A 96 -3.17 -6.88 18.44
CA ASN A 96 -2.66 -8.13 17.83
C ASN A 96 -2.14 -7.88 16.39
#